data_AF-A0A1A6GCF2-F1
#
_entry.id   AF-A0A1A6GCF2-F1
#
_cell.length_a   1.000
_cell.length_b   1.000
_cell.length_c   1.000
_cell.angle_alpha   90.00
_cell.angle_beta   90.00
_cell.angle_gamma   90.00
#
_symmetry.space_group_name_H-M   'P 1'
#
loop_
_entity.id
_entity.type
_entity.pdbx_description
1 polymer ?
#
loop_
_entity_poly.entity_id
_entity_poly.type
_entity_poly.pdbx_seq_one_letter_code
_entity_poly.pdbx_strand_id
1 'polypeptide(L)'
;MMNICGMNQNRVLPEAKANNVKKMIPCPLSRVNGWSPPLHSFQGISWTTFLVMSIVTFGIFIPFLPTRWKYAAYVVSFVLVMGGLSVFHLIVHLIATTIDPADTNVRLKKDYSEPVPTFDRSKHAHVIQNQYCHLCEVTVSKKAKHCISCNKCVSGFDHHCKWLNNCVGSRNYRFFFCSVASAAVALLGVIVILLYIFIQYFIDPNELRTDPWYKEISSENIWLLFLPLWPVPVKTPMVLFIWVVVLLLAITSFVLLGHLFLFHIYLIAKNLSTYDHMMRSRFQKNSRSAEKKELPLWKKSSLS
;
A
#
# COMPACT_ATOMS: atom_id res chain seq x y z
N MET A 1 -11.77 26.13 1.73
CA MET A 1 -10.44 26.61 2.17
C MET A 1 -10.12 26.03 3.54
N MET A 2 -9.35 24.94 3.60
CA MET A 2 -8.64 24.49 4.81
C MET A 2 -7.35 23.84 4.31
N ASN A 3 -6.25 24.58 4.43
CA ASN A 3 -4.91 24.19 3.98
C ASN A 3 -4.37 23.10 4.90
N ILE A 4 -4.39 21.84 4.46
CA ILE A 4 -3.66 20.74 5.12
C ILE A 4 -2.21 20.84 4.65
N CYS A 5 -1.47 21.73 5.32
CA CYS A 5 -0.06 21.99 5.05
C CYS A 5 0.77 20.75 5.41
N GLY A 6 1.64 20.35 4.48
CA GLY A 6 2.50 19.18 4.59
C GLY A 6 3.36 19.19 5.86
N MET A 7 3.37 18.04 6.55
CA MET A 7 4.24 17.80 7.70
C MET A 7 5.70 17.87 7.26
N ASN A 8 6.35 18.98 7.60
CA ASN A 8 7.75 19.26 7.36
C ASN A 8 8.64 18.19 8.02
N GLN A 9 9.58 17.63 7.26
CA GLN A 9 10.39 16.45 7.63
C GLN A 9 11.56 16.75 8.58
N ASN A 10 11.70 17.95 9.12
CA ASN A 10 12.84 18.32 9.97
C ASN A 10 12.37 18.79 11.35
N ARG A 11 12.25 17.86 12.32
CA ARG A 11 12.21 18.20 13.75
C ARG A 11 13.62 18.43 14.30
N VAL A 12 14.29 19.45 13.78
CA VAL A 12 15.54 19.97 14.32
C VAL A 12 15.32 21.46 14.48
N LEU A 13 14.87 21.89 15.67
CA LEU A 13 14.76 23.31 15.97
C LEU A 13 16.13 23.82 16.43
N PRO A 14 16.62 24.96 15.92
CA PRO A 14 17.68 25.73 16.56
C PRO A 14 17.24 26.20 17.95
N GLU A 15 18.14 26.14 18.94
CA GLU A 15 17.89 26.40 20.36
C GLU A 15 17.13 27.71 20.65
N ALA A 16 17.32 28.75 19.84
CA ALA A 16 16.75 30.08 20.09
C ALA A 16 15.22 30.19 19.84
N LYS A 17 14.58 29.27 19.11
CA LYS A 17 13.12 29.30 18.85
C LYS A 17 12.31 28.31 19.70
N ALA A 18 12.97 27.50 20.54
CA ALA A 18 12.35 26.41 21.28
C ALA A 18 11.44 26.88 22.44
N ASN A 19 11.67 28.09 22.99
CA ASN A 19 10.99 28.52 24.21
C ASN A 19 9.57 29.05 23.99
N ASN A 20 9.25 29.59 22.81
CA ASN A 20 7.92 30.15 22.53
C ASN A 20 6.95 29.21 21.79
N VAL A 21 7.43 28.11 21.22
CA VAL A 21 6.61 27.16 20.42
C VAL A 21 6.24 25.88 21.21
N LYS A 22 6.83 25.67 22.39
CA LYS A 22 6.56 24.49 23.25
C LYS A 22 5.09 24.34 23.69
N LYS A 23 4.24 25.35 23.51
CA LYS A 23 2.92 25.43 24.16
C LYS A 23 1.70 24.93 23.38
N MET A 24 1.79 24.39 22.15
CA MET A 24 0.57 24.07 21.38
C MET A 24 0.55 22.77 20.55
N ILE A 25 1.58 21.91 20.59
CA ILE A 25 1.55 20.64 19.87
C ILE A 25 1.56 19.49 20.89
N PRO A 26 0.45 18.76 21.07
CA PRO A 26 0.44 17.55 21.88
C PRO A 26 1.56 16.63 21.42
N CYS A 27 2.34 16.11 22.37
CA CYS A 27 3.34 15.11 22.03
C CYS A 27 2.63 13.92 21.37
N PRO A 28 3.00 13.54 20.14
CA PRO A 28 2.23 12.58 19.37
C PRO A 28 2.29 11.22 20.04
N LEU A 29 1.12 10.63 20.28
CA LEU A 29 0.98 9.28 20.81
C LEU A 29 1.61 8.26 19.86
N SER A 30 2.01 7.13 20.44
CA SER A 30 2.51 5.99 19.68
C SER A 30 1.34 5.31 18.95
N ARG A 31 1.52 4.97 17.68
CA ARG A 31 0.52 4.21 16.92
C ARG A 31 0.62 2.75 17.29
N VAL A 32 -0.48 2.08 17.61
CA VAL A 32 -0.50 0.63 17.86
C VAL A 32 -0.43 -0.13 16.53
N ASN A 33 -1.26 0.23 15.56
CA ASN A 33 -1.31 -0.42 14.25
C ASN A 33 -1.91 0.52 13.18
N GLY A 34 -2.31 -0.03 12.04
CA GLY A 34 -2.90 0.71 10.92
C GLY A 34 -4.24 1.37 11.18
N TRP A 35 -4.90 1.06 12.29
CA TRP A 35 -6.19 1.65 12.68
C TRP A 35 -6.03 2.81 13.66
N SER A 36 -4.82 3.05 14.17
CA SER A 36 -4.55 4.18 15.05
C SER A 36 -4.70 5.51 14.30
N PRO A 37 -5.40 6.52 14.87
CA PRO A 37 -5.56 7.82 14.24
C PRO A 37 -4.25 8.66 14.28
N PRO A 38 -4.12 9.68 13.41
CA PRO A 38 -4.98 9.96 12.27
C PRO A 38 -4.78 8.93 11.15
N LEU A 39 -5.87 8.51 10.49
CA LEU A 39 -5.79 7.63 9.33
C LEU A 39 -5.19 8.37 8.14
N HIS A 40 -4.43 7.66 7.30
CA HIS A 40 -3.81 8.24 6.11
C HIS A 40 -4.76 8.12 4.91
N SER A 41 -4.90 9.16 4.08
CA SER A 41 -5.80 9.14 2.91
C SER A 41 -5.53 7.99 1.94
N PHE A 42 -4.26 7.60 1.78
CA PHE A 42 -3.86 6.47 0.94
C PHE A 42 -4.46 5.13 1.41
N GLN A 43 -4.64 4.94 2.72
CA GLN A 43 -5.35 3.77 3.25
C GLN A 43 -6.82 3.77 2.82
N GLY A 44 -7.48 4.93 2.87
CA GLY A 44 -8.83 5.10 2.33
C GLY A 44 -8.90 4.77 0.84
N ILE A 45 -7.97 5.30 0.04
CA ILE A 45 -7.88 5.04 -1.40
C ILE A 45 -7.71 3.55 -1.70
N SER A 46 -6.86 2.82 -0.95
CA SER A 46 -6.70 1.37 -1.18
C SER A 46 -7.98 0.61 -0.89
N TRP A 47 -8.67 0.90 0.22
CA TRP A 47 -9.94 0.25 0.57
C TRP A 47 -11.04 0.55 -0.45
N THR A 48 -11.19 1.81 -0.85
CA THR A 48 -12.16 2.21 -1.87
C THR A 48 -11.86 1.55 -3.21
N THR A 49 -10.60 1.51 -3.63
CA THR A 49 -10.20 0.86 -4.88
C THR A 49 -10.51 -0.63 -4.84
N PHE A 50 -10.16 -1.33 -3.76
CA PHE A 50 -10.46 -2.75 -3.59
C PHE A 50 -11.98 -3.01 -3.64
N LEU A 51 -12.77 -2.20 -2.93
CA LEU A 51 -14.23 -2.34 -2.90
C LEU A 51 -14.86 -2.11 -4.27
N VAL A 52 -14.49 -1.02 -4.95
CA VAL A 52 -15.00 -0.69 -6.30
C VAL A 52 -14.62 -1.81 -7.28
N MET A 53 -13.36 -2.23 -7.28
CA MET A 53 -12.92 -3.31 -8.17
C MET A 53 -13.63 -4.63 -7.89
N SER A 54 -13.88 -4.96 -6.62
CA SER A 54 -14.61 -6.17 -6.24
C SER A 54 -16.07 -6.09 -6.69
N ILE A 55 -16.78 -5.01 -6.37
CA ILE A 55 -18.19 -4.84 -6.77
C ILE A 55 -18.34 -4.88 -8.28
N VAL A 56 -17.48 -4.17 -9.01
CA VAL A 56 -17.56 -4.12 -10.47
C VAL A 56 -17.17 -5.45 -11.11
N THR A 57 -16.13 -6.13 -10.61
CA THR A 57 -15.75 -7.44 -11.16
C THR A 57 -16.81 -8.50 -10.88
N PHE A 58 -17.22 -8.68 -9.62
CA PHE A 58 -18.15 -9.74 -9.21
C PHE A 58 -19.61 -9.42 -9.56
N GLY A 59 -20.02 -8.15 -9.53
CA GLY A 59 -21.37 -7.74 -9.85
C GLY A 59 -21.57 -7.44 -11.34
N ILE A 60 -20.61 -6.82 -12.03
CA ILE A 60 -20.85 -6.40 -13.42
C ILE A 60 -20.23 -7.38 -14.42
N PHE A 61 -18.92 -7.60 -14.33
CA PHE A 61 -18.20 -8.28 -15.41
C PHE A 61 -18.30 -9.79 -15.37
N ILE A 62 -18.26 -10.42 -14.18
CA ILE A 62 -18.40 -11.87 -14.07
C ILE A 62 -19.75 -12.33 -14.65
N PRO A 63 -20.90 -11.70 -14.35
CA PRO A 63 -22.18 -12.11 -14.94
C PRO A 63 -22.28 -12.04 -16.48
N PHE A 64 -21.40 -11.28 -17.16
CA PHE A 64 -21.32 -11.29 -18.63
C PHE A 64 -20.66 -12.54 -19.22
N LEU A 65 -20.04 -13.41 -18.40
CA LEU A 65 -19.36 -14.59 -18.94
C LEU A 65 -20.37 -15.67 -19.43
N PRO A 66 -20.06 -16.41 -20.51
CA PRO A 66 -21.02 -17.33 -21.13
C PRO A 66 -21.52 -18.47 -20.24
N THR A 67 -22.81 -18.82 -20.41
CA THR A 67 -23.47 -19.94 -19.71
C THR A 67 -22.86 -21.32 -19.97
N ARG A 68 -22.20 -21.55 -21.10
CA ARG A 68 -21.61 -22.88 -21.41
C ARG A 68 -20.46 -23.27 -20.48
N TRP A 69 -19.87 -22.30 -19.77
CA TRP A 69 -18.86 -22.48 -18.73
C TRP A 69 -19.46 -22.41 -17.30
N LYS A 70 -20.79 -22.20 -17.14
CA LYS A 70 -21.47 -21.83 -15.88
C LYS A 70 -21.65 -22.92 -14.82
N TYR A 71 -21.38 -24.19 -15.06
CA TYR A 71 -21.59 -25.22 -14.02
C TYR A 71 -20.29 -25.92 -13.59
N ALA A 72 -19.39 -26.23 -14.53
CA ALA A 72 -18.07 -26.79 -14.21
C ALA A 72 -17.05 -25.72 -13.79
N ALA A 73 -17.09 -24.50 -14.36
CA ALA A 73 -16.14 -23.43 -14.04
C ALA A 73 -16.63 -22.47 -12.93
N TYR A 74 -17.94 -22.30 -12.77
CA TYR A 74 -18.52 -21.27 -11.88
C TYR A 74 -18.68 -21.68 -10.42
N VAL A 75 -18.95 -22.96 -10.11
CA VAL A 75 -19.25 -23.35 -8.72
C VAL A 75 -17.99 -23.73 -7.93
N VAL A 76 -16.96 -24.29 -8.56
CA VAL A 76 -15.79 -24.85 -7.83
C VAL A 76 -14.44 -24.22 -8.17
N SER A 77 -14.24 -23.69 -9.39
CA SER A 77 -12.89 -23.28 -9.81
C SER A 77 -12.75 -21.78 -10.06
N PHE A 78 -13.48 -21.14 -10.96
CA PHE A 78 -13.18 -19.75 -11.34
C PHE A 78 -13.67 -18.72 -10.31
N VAL A 79 -14.92 -18.81 -9.86
CA VAL A 79 -15.46 -17.90 -8.83
C VAL A 79 -14.85 -18.20 -7.46
N LEU A 80 -14.62 -19.48 -7.11
CA LEU A 80 -13.90 -19.82 -5.88
C LEU A 80 -12.42 -19.43 -5.95
N VAL A 81 -11.75 -19.49 -7.11
CA VAL A 81 -10.35 -19.05 -7.22
C VAL A 81 -10.26 -17.53 -7.21
N MET A 82 -11.02 -16.81 -8.03
CA MET A 82 -10.96 -15.33 -8.07
C MET A 82 -11.58 -14.71 -6.83
N GLY A 83 -12.73 -15.22 -6.39
CA GLY A 83 -13.38 -14.84 -5.14
C GLY A 83 -12.54 -15.24 -3.93
N GLY A 84 -12.04 -16.47 -3.88
CA GLY A 84 -11.14 -16.94 -2.82
C GLY A 84 -9.82 -16.18 -2.78
N LEU A 85 -9.25 -15.80 -3.93
CA LEU A 85 -8.06 -14.96 -4.00
C LEU A 85 -8.35 -13.54 -3.49
N SER A 86 -9.53 -12.99 -3.80
CA SER A 86 -9.96 -11.68 -3.31
C SER A 86 -10.21 -11.69 -1.79
N VAL A 87 -10.81 -12.76 -1.27
CA VAL A 87 -10.98 -12.99 0.18
C VAL A 87 -9.63 -13.21 0.87
N PHE A 88 -8.74 -14.01 0.27
CA PHE A 88 -7.39 -14.21 0.77
C PHE A 88 -6.64 -12.88 0.84
N HIS A 89 -6.67 -12.08 -0.22
CA HIS A 89 -6.10 -10.73 -0.26
C HIS A 89 -6.65 -9.87 0.88
N LEU A 90 -7.97 -9.82 1.04
CA LEU A 90 -8.64 -9.08 2.10
C LEU A 90 -8.13 -9.51 3.49
N ILE A 91 -8.07 -10.81 3.75
CA ILE A 91 -7.59 -11.37 5.02
C ILE A 91 -6.14 -10.96 5.28
N VAL A 92 -5.22 -11.19 4.33
CA VAL A 92 -3.81 -10.86 4.56
C VAL A 92 -3.57 -9.35 4.66
N HIS A 93 -4.34 -8.53 3.94
CA HIS A 93 -4.27 -7.08 4.03
C HIS A 93 -4.77 -6.56 5.40
N LEU A 94 -5.89 -7.10 5.89
CA LEU A 94 -6.41 -6.82 7.22
C LEU A 94 -5.42 -7.24 8.31
N ILE A 95 -4.81 -8.41 8.19
CA ILE A 95 -3.79 -8.89 9.14
C ILE A 95 -2.57 -7.96 9.12
N ALA A 96 -2.05 -7.61 7.94
CA ALA A 96 -0.90 -6.72 7.80
C ALA A 96 -1.15 -5.32 8.41
N THR A 97 -2.39 -4.83 8.26
CA THR A 97 -2.87 -3.55 8.83
C THR A 97 -3.01 -3.62 10.35
N THR A 98 -3.55 -4.73 10.87
CA THR A 98 -3.94 -4.88 12.29
C THR A 98 -2.79 -5.26 13.20
N ILE A 99 -1.80 -6.02 12.72
CA ILE A 99 -0.66 -6.42 13.55
C ILE A 99 0.08 -5.18 14.06
N ASP A 100 0.35 -5.14 15.36
CA ASP A 100 1.33 -4.23 15.94
C ASP A 100 2.76 -4.71 15.60
N PRO A 101 3.50 -3.99 14.73
CA PRO A 101 4.84 -4.37 14.31
C PRO A 101 5.93 -3.96 15.30
N ALA A 102 5.57 -3.35 16.44
CA ALA A 102 6.53 -2.86 17.41
C ALA A 102 7.48 -3.96 17.91
N ASP A 103 8.68 -3.54 18.30
CA ASP A 103 9.64 -4.40 18.97
C ASP A 103 9.03 -5.01 20.25
N THR A 104 9.40 -6.25 20.58
CA THR A 104 8.83 -6.99 21.71
C THR A 104 8.93 -6.21 23.01
N ASN A 105 10.07 -5.58 23.29
CA ASN A 105 10.26 -4.83 24.53
C ASN A 105 9.42 -3.54 24.57
N VAL A 106 9.16 -2.92 23.42
CA VAL A 106 8.22 -1.79 23.33
C VAL A 106 6.82 -2.26 23.69
N ARG A 107 6.37 -3.40 23.16
CA ARG A 107 5.04 -3.94 23.44
C ARG A 107 4.84 -4.36 24.90
N LEU A 108 5.91 -4.79 25.58
CA LEU A 108 5.85 -5.24 26.97
C LEU A 108 5.88 -4.07 27.95
N LYS A 109 6.64 -3.01 27.66
CA LYS A 109 6.87 -1.91 28.60
C LYS A 109 6.02 -0.67 28.34
N LYS A 110 5.65 -0.39 27.10
CA LYS A 110 5.07 0.92 26.73
C LYS A 110 3.55 0.93 26.83
N ASP A 111 3.01 1.90 27.57
CA ASP A 111 1.63 2.34 27.41
C ASP A 111 1.53 3.25 26.17
N TYR A 112 0.72 2.86 25.19
CA TYR A 112 0.51 3.62 23.97
C TYR A 112 -0.28 4.93 24.17
N SER A 113 -0.93 5.05 25.34
CA SER A 113 -1.67 6.24 25.77
C SER A 113 -0.73 7.34 26.27
N GLU A 114 0.53 7.02 26.55
CA GLU A 114 1.52 7.98 27.00
C GLU A 114 2.20 8.69 25.81
N PRO A 115 2.39 10.02 25.91
CA PRO A 115 3.12 10.77 24.92
C PRO A 115 4.60 10.35 24.91
N VAL A 116 5.14 10.16 23.71
CA VAL A 116 6.57 9.87 23.57
C VAL A 116 7.33 11.18 23.67
N PRO A 117 8.43 11.24 24.45
CA PRO A 117 9.22 12.46 24.60
C PRO A 117 9.79 12.95 23.27
N THR A 118 10.19 14.22 23.24
CA THR A 118 10.93 14.78 22.11
C THR A 118 12.39 14.38 22.18
N PHE A 119 12.98 14.04 21.03
CA PHE A 119 14.39 13.62 20.99
C PHE A 119 15.31 14.82 21.15
N ASP A 120 16.16 14.78 22.17
CA ASP A 120 17.16 15.81 22.45
C ASP A 120 18.53 15.40 21.89
N ARG A 121 18.96 16.11 20.84
CA ARG A 121 20.26 15.87 20.17
C ARG A 121 21.46 16.36 20.97
N SER A 122 21.25 17.25 21.96
CA SER A 122 22.34 17.70 22.84
C SER A 122 22.78 16.57 23.80
N LYS A 123 21.83 15.70 24.19
CA LYS A 123 22.09 14.57 25.09
C LYS A 123 22.56 13.32 24.36
N HIS A 124 21.97 13.03 23.20
CA HIS A 124 22.26 11.81 22.45
C HIS A 124 22.42 12.10 20.95
N ALA A 125 23.50 11.58 20.35
CA ALA A 125 23.74 11.71 18.92
C ALA A 125 22.70 10.96 18.06
N HIS A 126 22.19 9.83 18.55
CA HIS A 126 21.24 8.97 17.83
C HIS A 126 20.10 8.52 18.73
N VAL A 127 18.91 8.34 18.14
CA VAL A 127 17.70 7.87 18.85
C VAL A 127 17.91 6.50 19.48
N ILE A 128 18.63 5.61 18.78
CA ILE A 128 19.01 4.29 19.27
C ILE A 128 20.53 4.23 19.34
N GLN A 129 21.07 3.91 20.52
CA GLN A 129 22.50 3.72 20.78
C GLN A 129 22.69 2.45 21.59
N ASN A 130 23.65 1.59 21.21
CA ASN A 130 23.92 0.32 21.89
C ASN A 130 22.64 -0.51 22.13
N GLN A 131 21.77 -0.59 21.12
CA GLN A 131 20.47 -1.25 21.18
C GLN A 131 19.50 -0.69 22.23
N TYR A 132 19.71 0.51 22.76
CA TYR A 132 18.77 1.19 23.63
C TYR A 132 18.14 2.38 22.90
N CYS A 133 16.80 2.45 22.90
CA CYS A 133 16.07 3.57 22.33
C CYS A 133 15.77 4.60 23.43
N HIS A 134 16.29 5.81 23.28
CA HIS A 134 16.09 6.92 24.23
C HIS A 134 14.70 7.57 24.16
N LEU A 135 13.92 7.25 23.12
CA LEU A 135 12.52 7.71 23.00
C LEU A 135 11.51 6.72 23.56
N CYS A 136 11.75 5.42 23.34
CA CYS A 136 10.91 4.37 23.89
C CYS A 136 11.38 3.93 25.28
N GLU A 137 12.57 4.37 25.71
CA GLU A 137 13.23 4.04 26.97
C GLU A 137 13.38 2.53 27.20
N VAL A 138 13.61 1.78 26.13
CA VAL A 138 13.75 0.32 26.17
C VAL A 138 14.94 -0.15 25.34
N THR A 139 15.49 -1.29 25.73
CA THR A 139 16.38 -2.06 24.84
C THR A 139 15.56 -2.64 23.69
N VAL A 140 16.12 -2.65 22.48
CA VAL A 140 15.47 -3.06 21.25
C VAL A 140 16.33 -4.08 20.50
N SER A 141 15.70 -4.84 19.60
CA SER A 141 16.42 -5.82 18.76
C SER A 141 17.46 -5.14 17.85
N LYS A 142 18.52 -5.88 17.45
CA LYS A 142 19.63 -5.37 16.63
C LYS A 142 19.20 -4.68 15.33
N LYS A 143 18.13 -5.18 14.70
CA LYS A 143 17.57 -4.65 13.45
C LYS A 143 16.40 -3.68 13.68
N ALA A 144 16.11 -3.28 14.93
CA ALA A 144 15.04 -2.35 15.22
C ALA A 144 15.39 -0.94 14.75
N LYS A 145 14.37 -0.19 14.32
CA LYS A 145 14.47 1.24 14.02
C LYS A 145 13.28 1.97 14.64
N HIS A 146 13.52 3.20 15.09
CA HIS A 146 12.45 4.08 15.57
C HIS A 146 11.76 4.74 14.39
N CYS A 147 10.49 4.42 14.17
CA CYS A 147 9.67 5.11 13.19
C CYS A 147 9.10 6.38 13.80
N ILE A 148 9.45 7.54 13.26
CA ILE A 148 8.93 8.83 13.74
C ILE A 148 7.42 8.95 13.46
N SER A 149 6.92 8.41 12.34
CA SER A 149 5.50 8.47 11.97
C SER A 149 4.59 7.64 12.88
N CYS A 150 5.08 6.51 13.37
CA CYS A 150 4.36 5.66 14.34
C CYS A 150 4.78 5.90 15.79
N ASN A 151 5.83 6.70 16.01
CA ASN A 151 6.43 7.02 17.29
C ASN A 151 6.79 5.80 18.17
N LYS A 152 7.35 4.77 17.54
CA LYS A 152 7.78 3.54 18.20
C LYS A 152 8.92 2.84 17.49
N CYS A 153 9.65 2.02 18.23
CA CYS A 153 10.60 1.09 17.64
C CYS A 153 9.90 -0.14 17.06
N VAL A 154 10.30 -0.50 15.84
CA VAL A 154 9.76 -1.62 15.08
C VAL A 154 10.90 -2.60 14.83
N SER A 155 10.70 -3.87 15.19
CA SER A 155 11.69 -4.92 14.97
C SER A 155 11.80 -5.28 13.48
N GLY A 156 13.03 -5.46 13.00
CA GLY A 156 13.33 -5.71 11.57
C GLY A 156 12.61 -4.73 10.65
N PHE A 157 12.74 -3.43 10.95
CA PHE A 157 12.02 -2.37 10.26
C PHE A 157 12.33 -2.36 8.76
N ASP A 158 11.28 -2.39 7.94
CA ASP A 158 11.40 -2.28 6.48
C ASP A 158 11.05 -0.86 6.01
N HIS A 159 9.81 -0.43 6.26
CA HIS A 159 9.36 0.92 5.95
C HIS A 159 8.08 1.27 6.73
N HIS A 160 7.72 2.56 6.71
CA HIS A 160 6.39 3.01 7.11
C HIS A 160 5.49 3.05 5.87
N CYS A 161 4.46 2.23 5.83
CA CYS A 161 3.57 2.12 4.69
C CYS A 161 2.33 3.00 4.88
N LYS A 162 2.20 4.03 4.04
CA LYS A 162 1.05 4.94 4.01
C LYS A 162 -0.26 4.24 3.62
N TRP A 163 -0.17 3.19 2.79
CA TRP A 163 -1.32 2.41 2.34
C TRP A 163 -1.89 1.50 3.45
N LEU A 164 -1.03 1.01 4.35
CA LEU A 164 -1.47 0.28 5.54
C LEU A 164 -1.72 1.19 6.75
N ASN A 165 -1.34 2.47 6.66
CA ASN A 165 -1.21 3.39 7.80
C ASN A 165 -0.40 2.79 8.98
N ASN A 166 0.53 1.87 8.67
CA ASN A 166 1.27 1.07 9.64
C ASN A 166 2.73 0.88 9.20
N CYS A 167 3.61 0.54 10.14
CA CYS A 167 4.94 0.08 9.76
C CYS A 167 4.89 -1.36 9.24
N VAL A 168 5.76 -1.65 8.28
CA VAL A 168 6.12 -3.00 7.87
C VAL A 168 7.44 -3.36 8.54
N GLY A 169 7.44 -4.44 9.32
CA GLY A 169 8.61 -5.00 9.99
C GLY A 169 8.48 -6.51 10.14
N SER A 170 9.36 -7.13 10.93
CA SER A 170 9.46 -8.60 11.03
C SER A 170 8.12 -9.31 11.29
N ARG A 171 7.25 -8.72 12.12
CA ARG A 171 5.98 -9.35 12.54
C ARG A 171 4.90 -9.37 11.47
N ASN A 172 4.90 -8.42 10.53
CA ASN A 172 3.85 -8.31 9.51
C ASN A 172 4.37 -8.34 8.06
N TYR A 173 5.69 -8.45 7.85
CA TYR A 173 6.30 -8.48 6.51
C TYR A 173 5.70 -9.56 5.60
N ARG A 174 5.53 -10.79 6.10
CA ARG A 174 4.95 -11.90 5.31
C ARG A 174 3.53 -11.57 4.84
N PHE A 175 2.70 -11.00 5.70
CA PHE A 175 1.33 -10.63 5.35
C PHE A 175 1.28 -9.46 4.38
N PHE A 176 2.16 -8.46 4.56
CA PHE A 176 2.33 -7.38 3.59
C PHE A 176 2.74 -7.92 2.22
N PHE A 177 3.75 -8.79 2.16
CA PHE A 177 4.23 -9.38 0.91
C PHE A 177 3.14 -10.23 0.23
N CYS A 178 2.46 -11.09 0.99
CA CYS A 178 1.31 -11.86 0.48
C CYS A 178 0.18 -10.95 -0.01
N SER A 179 -0.06 -9.80 0.65
CA SER A 179 -1.08 -8.83 0.23
C SER A 179 -0.75 -8.19 -1.12
N VAL A 180 0.51 -7.78 -1.32
CA VAL A 180 0.98 -7.24 -2.60
C VAL A 180 0.91 -8.31 -3.70
N ALA A 181 1.37 -9.53 -3.43
CA ALA A 181 1.36 -10.64 -4.39
C ALA A 181 -0.06 -11.03 -4.80
N SER A 182 -0.95 -11.26 -3.82
CA SER A 182 -2.35 -11.63 -4.08
C SER A 182 -3.11 -10.53 -4.82
N ALA A 183 -2.86 -9.25 -4.51
CA ALA A 183 -3.45 -8.14 -5.24
C ALA A 183 -2.99 -8.12 -6.71
N ALA A 184 -1.70 -8.33 -6.97
CA ALA A 184 -1.17 -8.36 -8.33
C ALA A 184 -1.77 -9.51 -9.15
N VAL A 185 -1.88 -10.72 -8.57
CA VAL A 185 -2.51 -11.87 -9.24
C VAL A 185 -4.00 -11.63 -9.46
N ALA A 186 -4.73 -11.06 -8.48
CA ALA A 186 -6.14 -10.75 -8.63
C ALA A 186 -6.38 -9.73 -9.75
N LEU A 187 -5.57 -8.67 -9.81
CA LEU A 187 -5.63 -7.66 -10.86
C LEU A 187 -5.31 -8.23 -12.25
N LEU A 188 -4.34 -9.15 -12.34
CA LEU A 188 -4.08 -9.87 -13.60
C LEU A 188 -5.31 -10.64 -14.06
N GLY A 189 -5.97 -11.38 -13.16
CA GLY A 189 -7.21 -12.09 -13.46
C GLY A 189 -8.34 -11.15 -13.91
N VAL A 190 -8.49 -10.00 -13.25
CA VAL A 190 -9.44 -8.95 -13.66
C VAL A 190 -9.13 -8.44 -15.07
N ILE A 191 -7.86 -8.15 -15.39
CA ILE A 191 -7.46 -7.69 -16.74
C ILE A 191 -7.78 -8.76 -17.79
N VAL A 192 -7.50 -10.03 -17.52
CA VAL A 192 -7.83 -11.14 -18.45
C VAL A 192 -9.33 -11.22 -18.70
N ILE A 193 -10.17 -11.11 -17.65
CA ILE A 193 -11.64 -11.07 -17.78
C ILE A 193 -12.08 -9.89 -18.64
N LEU A 194 -11.56 -8.69 -18.37
CA LEU A 194 -11.93 -7.48 -19.11
C LEU A 194 -11.55 -7.58 -20.58
N LEU A 195 -10.37 -8.13 -20.89
CA LEU A 195 -9.92 -8.36 -22.26
C LEU A 195 -10.78 -9.41 -22.96
N TYR A 196 -11.13 -10.51 -22.27
CA TYR A 196 -12.05 -11.51 -22.81
C TYR A 196 -13.40 -10.90 -23.18
N ILE A 197 -14.01 -10.14 -22.27
CA ILE A 197 -15.29 -9.47 -22.50
C ILE A 197 -15.20 -8.50 -23.68
N PHE A 198 -14.12 -7.73 -23.77
CA PHE A 198 -13.89 -6.81 -24.88
C PHE A 198 -13.79 -7.54 -26.21
N ILE A 199 -13.01 -8.62 -26.27
CA ILE A 199 -12.85 -9.43 -27.48
C ILE A 199 -14.20 -10.02 -27.90
N GLN A 200 -14.94 -10.63 -26.97
CA GLN A 200 -16.25 -11.22 -27.26
C GLN A 200 -17.28 -10.17 -27.69
N TYR A 201 -17.23 -8.96 -27.14
CA TYR A 201 -18.12 -7.87 -27.56
C TYR A 201 -18.00 -7.55 -29.05
N PHE A 202 -16.80 -7.64 -29.64
CA PHE A 202 -16.57 -7.41 -31.07
C PHE A 202 -16.71 -8.65 -31.95
N ILE A 203 -16.45 -9.85 -31.42
CA ILE A 203 -16.51 -11.10 -32.19
C ILE A 203 -17.93 -11.67 -32.21
N ASP A 204 -18.51 -11.92 -31.04
CA ASP A 204 -19.86 -12.47 -30.87
C ASP A 204 -20.49 -11.96 -29.57
N PRO A 205 -21.23 -10.84 -29.60
CA PRO A 205 -21.84 -10.28 -28.39
C PRO A 205 -22.91 -11.20 -27.79
N ASN A 206 -23.40 -12.21 -28.52
CA ASN A 206 -24.39 -13.16 -27.99
C ASN A 206 -23.80 -14.08 -26.92
N GLU A 207 -22.49 -14.38 -26.99
CA GLU A 207 -21.78 -15.13 -25.95
C GLU A 207 -21.79 -14.39 -24.60
N LEU A 208 -21.87 -13.06 -24.62
CA LEU A 208 -21.99 -12.22 -23.41
C LEU A 208 -23.43 -11.99 -22.94
N ARG A 209 -24.41 -12.40 -23.76
CA ARG A 209 -25.87 -12.21 -23.53
C ARG A 209 -26.59 -13.52 -23.25
N THR A 210 -25.90 -14.48 -22.64
CA THR A 210 -26.42 -15.82 -22.38
C THR A 210 -27.33 -15.93 -21.15
N ASP A 211 -27.49 -14.85 -20.39
CA ASP A 211 -28.40 -14.80 -19.24
C ASP A 211 -29.87 -14.78 -19.72
N PRO A 212 -30.81 -15.52 -19.10
CA PRO A 212 -32.16 -15.61 -19.62
C PRO A 212 -32.90 -14.27 -19.62
N TRP A 213 -32.46 -13.26 -18.84
CA TRP A 213 -33.14 -11.97 -18.77
C TRP A 213 -32.90 -11.13 -20.02
N TYR A 214 -31.93 -11.51 -20.86
CA TYR A 214 -31.77 -10.93 -22.19
C TYR A 214 -32.84 -11.39 -23.18
N LYS A 215 -33.61 -12.46 -22.89
CA LYS A 215 -34.71 -12.90 -23.78
C LYS A 215 -35.81 -11.86 -23.93
N GLU A 216 -35.99 -11.02 -22.91
CA GLU A 216 -36.99 -9.94 -22.92
C GLU A 216 -36.47 -8.65 -23.57
N ILE A 217 -35.19 -8.61 -23.96
CA ILE A 217 -34.53 -7.43 -24.51
C ILE A 217 -34.24 -7.65 -25.99
N SER A 218 -35.04 -7.03 -26.85
CA SER A 218 -34.86 -7.08 -28.31
C SER A 218 -33.81 -6.11 -28.84
N SER A 219 -33.44 -5.07 -28.07
CA SER A 219 -32.50 -4.04 -28.51
C SER A 219 -31.05 -4.47 -28.29
N GLU A 220 -30.27 -4.54 -29.36
CA GLU A 220 -28.84 -4.84 -29.33
C GLU A 220 -28.02 -3.77 -28.58
N ASN A 221 -28.58 -2.58 -28.35
CA ASN A 221 -27.91 -1.47 -27.67
C ASN A 221 -28.12 -1.45 -26.15
N ILE A 222 -28.89 -2.40 -25.60
CA ILE A 222 -29.21 -2.46 -24.16
C ILE A 222 -28.47 -3.64 -23.51
N TRP A 223 -27.72 -3.34 -22.46
CA TRP A 223 -26.96 -4.28 -21.65
C TRP A 223 -27.49 -4.32 -20.22
N LEU A 224 -27.36 -5.45 -19.54
CA LEU A 224 -27.76 -5.60 -18.14
C LEU A 224 -26.54 -5.51 -17.23
N LEU A 225 -26.50 -4.51 -16.35
CA LEU A 225 -25.56 -4.48 -15.23
C LEU A 225 -26.14 -5.29 -14.07
N PHE A 226 -25.52 -6.42 -13.73
CA PHE A 226 -25.99 -7.34 -12.69
C PHE A 226 -25.56 -6.89 -11.28
N LEU A 227 -26.03 -5.71 -10.86
CA LEU A 227 -25.79 -5.27 -9.48
C LEU A 227 -26.34 -6.31 -8.48
N PRO A 228 -25.76 -6.45 -7.28
CA PRO A 228 -26.02 -7.57 -6.36
C PRO A 228 -27.50 -7.83 -5.99
N LEU A 229 -28.40 -6.89 -6.28
CA LEU A 229 -29.82 -6.95 -5.89
C LEU A 229 -30.79 -6.91 -7.09
N TRP A 230 -30.40 -6.35 -8.24
CA TRP A 230 -31.24 -6.32 -9.44
C TRP A 230 -30.41 -5.99 -10.70
N PRO A 231 -30.76 -6.57 -11.87
CA PRO A 231 -30.18 -6.18 -13.14
C PRO A 231 -30.72 -4.82 -13.59
N VAL A 232 -29.83 -3.93 -14.04
CA VAL A 232 -30.19 -2.60 -14.55
C VAL A 232 -29.92 -2.53 -16.05
N PRO A 233 -30.93 -2.23 -16.90
CA PRO A 233 -30.71 -2.01 -18.31
C PRO A 233 -29.99 -0.67 -18.55
N VAL A 234 -28.88 -0.72 -19.30
CA VAL A 234 -28.04 0.43 -19.65
C VAL A 234 -27.69 0.41 -21.13
N LYS A 235 -27.40 1.59 -21.69
CA LYS A 235 -26.97 1.69 -23.09
C LYS A 235 -25.51 1.28 -23.26
N THR A 236 -25.17 0.73 -24.43
CA THR A 236 -23.80 0.34 -24.82
C THR A 236 -22.71 1.36 -24.45
N PRO A 237 -22.86 2.69 -24.71
CA PRO A 237 -21.81 3.66 -24.35
C PRO A 237 -21.49 3.71 -22.86
N MET A 238 -22.48 3.46 -21.99
CA MET A 238 -22.27 3.44 -20.54
C MET A 238 -21.45 2.22 -20.11
N VAL A 239 -21.71 1.04 -20.70
CA VAL A 239 -20.94 -0.17 -20.43
C VAL A 239 -19.49 0.00 -20.88
N LEU A 240 -19.29 0.53 -22.09
CA LEU A 240 -17.95 0.80 -22.62
C LEU A 240 -17.20 1.81 -21.76
N PHE A 241 -17.87 2.87 -21.29
CA PHE A 241 -17.25 3.84 -20.37
C PHE A 241 -16.82 3.19 -19.06
N ILE A 242 -17.70 2.41 -18.42
CA ILE A 242 -17.37 1.67 -17.18
C ILE A 242 -16.19 0.72 -17.43
N TRP A 243 -16.21 -0.02 -18.55
CA TRP A 243 -15.15 -0.94 -18.93
C TRP A 243 -13.80 -0.23 -19.12
N VAL A 244 -13.76 0.90 -19.84
CA VAL A 244 -12.52 1.67 -20.04
C VAL A 244 -11.97 2.16 -18.70
N VAL A 245 -12.81 2.75 -17.85
CA VAL A 245 -12.40 3.26 -16.54
C VAL A 245 -11.82 2.15 -15.66
N VAL A 246 -12.49 0.99 -15.62
CA VAL A 246 -12.07 -0.15 -14.80
C VAL A 246 -10.79 -0.78 -15.34
N LEU A 247 -10.66 -0.92 -16.67
CA LEU A 247 -9.44 -1.43 -17.29
C LEU A 247 -8.24 -0.52 -17.01
N LEU A 248 -8.40 0.79 -17.18
CA LEU A 248 -7.33 1.76 -16.89
C LEU A 248 -6.92 1.72 -15.41
N LEU A 249 -7.90 1.64 -14.50
CA LEU A 249 -7.64 1.51 -13.07
C LEU A 249 -6.93 0.19 -12.75
N ALA A 250 -7.32 -0.92 -13.39
CA ALA A 250 -6.74 -2.24 -13.20
C ALA A 250 -5.30 -2.30 -13.68
N ILE A 251 -5.03 -1.81 -14.89
CA ILE A 251 -3.69 -1.74 -15.49
C ILE A 251 -2.77 -0.87 -14.63
N THR A 252 -3.24 0.33 -14.26
CA THR A 252 -2.43 1.25 -13.43
C THR A 252 -2.09 0.62 -12.08
N SER A 253 -3.07 0.01 -11.42
CA SER A 253 -2.86 -0.69 -10.15
C SER A 253 -1.91 -1.88 -10.29
N PHE A 254 -2.05 -2.65 -11.37
CA PHE A 254 -1.20 -3.81 -11.66
C PHE A 254 0.25 -3.40 -11.91
N VAL A 255 0.49 -2.34 -12.68
CA VAL A 255 1.85 -1.83 -12.93
C VAL A 255 2.51 -1.34 -11.64
N LEU A 256 1.78 -0.56 -10.83
CA LEU A 256 2.30 -0.03 -9.56
C LEU A 256 2.62 -1.16 -8.56
N LEU A 257 1.70 -2.11 -8.40
CA LEU A 257 1.90 -3.26 -7.50
C LEU A 257 2.94 -4.24 -8.04
N GLY A 258 2.99 -4.46 -9.34
CA GLY A 258 3.99 -5.30 -10.00
C GLY A 258 5.39 -4.74 -9.79
N HIS A 259 5.58 -3.43 -9.96
CA HIS A 259 6.85 -2.77 -9.65
C HIS A 259 7.24 -2.95 -8.17
N LEU A 260 6.29 -2.74 -7.25
CA LEU A 260 6.53 -2.95 -5.81
C LEU A 260 6.88 -4.42 -5.50
N PHE A 261 6.16 -5.37 -6.09
CA PHE A 261 6.39 -6.80 -5.90
C PHE A 261 7.78 -7.23 -6.37
N LEU A 262 8.16 -6.84 -7.59
CA LEU A 262 9.49 -7.11 -8.14
C LEU A 262 10.60 -6.46 -7.30
N PHE A 263 10.37 -5.23 -6.82
CA PHE A 263 11.31 -4.56 -5.93
C PHE A 263 11.49 -5.34 -4.62
N HIS A 264 10.43 -5.86 -4.01
CA HIS A 264 10.53 -6.68 -2.81
C HIS A 264 11.20 -8.04 -3.06
N ILE A 265 10.96 -8.67 -4.22
CA ILE A 265 11.71 -9.88 -4.62
C ILE A 265 13.21 -9.57 -4.70
N TYR A 266 13.58 -8.46 -5.33
CA TYR A 266 14.97 -8.02 -5.41
C TYR A 266 15.59 -7.81 -4.02
N LEU A 267 14.86 -7.16 -3.10
CA LEU A 267 15.32 -6.94 -1.73
C LEU A 267 15.53 -8.27 -0.97
N ILE A 268 14.59 -9.22 -1.10
CA ILE A 268 14.70 -10.56 -0.51
C ILE A 268 15.93 -11.28 -1.05
N ALA A 269 16.16 -11.25 -2.37
CA ALA A 269 17.31 -11.87 -3.01
C ALA A 269 18.66 -11.27 -2.54
N LYS A 270 18.66 -10.00 -2.11
CA LYS A 270 19.84 -9.33 -1.53
C LYS A 270 19.90 -9.38 0.00
N ASN A 271 18.93 -10.00 0.66
CA ASN A 271 18.78 -10.02 2.12
C ASN A 271 18.82 -8.60 2.74
N LEU A 272 18.12 -7.66 2.10
CA LEU A 272 18.04 -6.25 2.52
C LEU A 272 16.60 -5.88 2.87
N SER A 273 16.44 -4.97 3.81
CA SER A 273 15.19 -4.23 3.95
C SER A 273 15.14 -3.02 3.00
N THR A 274 13.96 -2.49 2.75
CA THR A 274 13.77 -1.24 2.00
C THR A 274 14.54 -0.09 2.66
N TYR A 275 14.53 -0.02 4.00
CA TYR A 275 15.31 0.92 4.77
C TYR A 275 16.82 0.80 4.47
N ASP A 276 17.36 -0.41 4.52
CA ASP A 276 18.80 -0.65 4.28
C ASP A 276 19.19 -0.22 2.87
N HIS A 277 18.37 -0.56 1.86
CA HIS A 277 18.58 -0.14 0.48
C HIS A 277 18.60 1.39 0.34
N MET A 278 17.60 2.08 0.91
CA MET A 278 17.52 3.55 0.87
C MET A 278 18.70 4.21 1.58
N MET A 279 19.11 3.68 2.74
CA MET A 279 20.25 4.23 3.48
C MET A 279 21.55 4.04 2.71
N ARG A 280 21.81 2.86 2.15
CA ARG A 280 22.99 2.60 1.29
C ARG A 280 23.03 3.54 0.09
N SER A 281 21.90 3.72 -0.60
CA SER A 281 21.79 4.65 -1.73
C SER A 281 22.12 6.09 -1.33
N ARG A 282 21.65 6.55 -0.16
CA ARG A 282 21.98 7.89 0.36
C ARG A 282 23.47 8.04 0.68
N PHE A 283 24.09 7.04 1.32
CA PHE A 283 25.53 7.07 1.60
C PHE A 283 26.37 7.11 0.32
N GLN A 284 26.01 6.32 -0.70
CA GLN A 284 26.68 6.34 -2.00
C GLN A 284 26.50 7.67 -2.73
N LYS A 285 25.31 8.28 -2.67
CA LYS A 285 25.07 9.59 -3.28
C LYS A 285 25.88 10.70 -2.57
N ASN A 286 25.97 10.66 -1.24
CA ASN A 286 26.71 11.64 -0.47
C ASN A 286 28.22 11.53 -0.68
N SER A 287 28.77 10.31 -0.72
CA SER A 287 30.20 10.08 -1.02
C SER A 287 30.59 10.57 -2.41
N ARG A 288 29.80 10.24 -3.45
CA ARG A 288 30.02 10.77 -4.82
C ARG A 288 29.91 12.29 -4.90
N SER A 289 29.04 12.91 -4.10
CA SER A 289 28.89 14.37 -4.02
C SER A 289 30.10 15.02 -3.34
N ALA A 290 30.63 14.41 -2.28
CA ALA A 290 31.85 14.86 -1.62
C ALA A 290 33.06 14.76 -2.56
N GLU A 291 33.24 13.64 -3.24
CA GLU A 291 34.32 13.42 -4.23
C GLU A 291 34.28 14.47 -5.36
N LYS A 292 33.09 14.77 -5.91
CA LYS A 292 32.93 15.83 -6.92
C LYS A 292 33.22 17.23 -6.41
N LYS A 293 33.07 17.49 -5.11
CA LYS A 293 33.40 18.80 -4.48
C LYS A 293 34.89 18.93 -4.15
N GLU A 294 35.63 17.84 -4.06
CA GLU A 294 37.08 17.86 -3.85
C GLU A 294 37.85 17.91 -5.18
N LEU A 295 37.28 17.38 -6.28
CA LEU A 295 37.84 17.51 -7.63
C LEU A 295 38.10 18.94 -8.18
N PRO A 296 37.48 20.04 -7.70
CA PRO A 296 37.84 21.41 -8.10
C PRO A 296 38.94 22.05 -7.24
N LEU A 297 39.30 21.47 -6.08
CA LEU A 297 40.26 22.08 -5.14
C LEU A 297 41.72 21.75 -5.49
N TRP A 298 42.01 20.52 -5.95
CA TRP A 298 43.37 20.14 -6.38
C TRP A 298 43.80 20.81 -7.70
N LYS A 299 42.84 21.26 -8.51
CA LYS A 299 43.11 22.00 -9.76
C LYS A 299 43.35 23.50 -9.55
N LYS A 300 43.10 24.02 -8.34
CA LYS A 300 43.44 25.40 -7.95
C LYS A 300 44.79 25.53 -7.23
N SER A 301 45.30 24.44 -6.63
CA SER A 301 46.62 24.41 -5.99
C SER A 301 47.78 24.07 -6.94
N SER A 302 47.50 23.89 -8.23
CA SER A 302 48.50 23.67 -9.30
C SER A 302 48.63 24.87 -10.24
N LEU A 303 48.01 26.00 -9.89
CA LEU A 303 48.04 27.28 -10.61
C LEU A 303 48.48 28.46 -9.70
N SER A 304 49.12 28.17 -8.57
CA SER A 304 49.79 29.15 -7.70
C SER A 304 51.29 28.89 -7.66
#